data_AF-A0A7S1A3X6-F1
#
_entry.id   AF-A0A7S1A3X6-F1
#
_cell.length_a   1.000
_cell.length_b   1.000
_cell.length_c   1.000
_cell.angle_alpha   90.00
_cell.angle_beta   90.00
_cell.angle_gamma   90.00
#
_symmetry.space_group_name_H-M   'P 1'
#
loop_
_entity.id
_entity.type
_entity.pdbx_description
1 polymer ?
#
loop_
_entity_poly.entity_id
_entity_poly.type
_entity_poly.pdbx_seq_one_letter_code
_entity_poly.pdbx_strand_id
1 'polypeptide(L)'
;LKGVWYAAELFGKIVGKQQVEANPSPQKKMTRDEMIDSIRADYAKNYFVSGAGEMAAYAEDCVFADPFVAFPGTKRFKQNVSNLGGQMQDIKLKVYDFQFEGDNK
;
A
#
# COMPACT_ATOMS: atom_id res chain seq x y z
N LEU A 1 -24.70 -30.29 -11.52
CA LEU A 1 -24.36 -28.85 -11.51
C LEU A 1 -24.10 -28.23 -10.11
N LYS A 2 -24.41 -28.90 -8.98
CA LYS A 2 -24.15 -28.36 -7.63
C LYS A 2 -22.73 -28.62 -7.07
N GLY A 3 -21.93 -29.50 -7.69
CA GLY A 3 -20.59 -29.86 -7.19
C GLY A 3 -19.47 -28.90 -7.60
N VAL A 4 -19.65 -28.13 -8.68
CA VAL A 4 -18.61 -27.22 -9.21
C VAL A 4 -18.44 -25.97 -8.34
N TRP A 5 -19.50 -25.51 -7.67
CA TRP A 5 -19.44 -24.36 -6.75
C TRP A 5 -18.71 -24.68 -5.43
N TYR A 6 -18.84 -25.90 -4.91
CA TYR A 6 -18.20 -26.29 -3.66
C TYR A 6 -16.67 -26.44 -3.80
N ALA A 7 -16.19 -26.76 -5.01
CA ALA A 7 -14.75 -26.86 -5.29
C ALA A 7 -14.05 -25.49 -5.26
N ALA A 8 -14.74 -24.41 -5.65
CA ALA A 8 -14.18 -23.06 -5.64
C ALA A 8 -13.97 -22.51 -4.22
N GLU A 9 -14.88 -22.81 -3.28
CA GLU A 9 -14.75 -22.37 -1.88
C GLU A 9 -13.60 -23.06 -1.16
N LEU A 10 -13.36 -24.34 -1.45
CA LEU A 10 -12.25 -25.09 -0.87
C LEU A 10 -10.90 -24.65 -1.46
N PHE A 11 -10.84 -24.36 -2.78
CA PHE A 11 -9.63 -23.81 -3.37
C PHE A 11 -9.31 -22.41 -2.82
N GLY A 12 -10.33 -21.57 -2.64
CA GLY A 12 -10.18 -20.25 -2.01
C GLY A 12 -9.68 -20.32 -0.55
N LYS A 13 -10.15 -21.30 0.25
CA LYS A 13 -9.70 -21.48 1.64
C LYS A 13 -8.29 -22.07 1.79
N ILE A 14 -7.80 -22.82 0.80
CA ILE A 14 -6.45 -23.40 0.82
C ILE A 14 -5.43 -22.39 0.27
N VAL A 15 -5.80 -21.58 -0.73
CA VAL A 15 -4.94 -20.49 -1.24
C VAL A 15 -4.95 -19.26 -0.32
N GLY A 16 -6.06 -19.02 0.41
CA GLY A 16 -6.22 -17.89 1.33
C GLY A 16 -5.59 -18.07 2.72
N LYS A 17 -5.11 -19.27 3.06
CA LYS A 17 -4.33 -19.53 4.29
C LYS A 17 -2.83 -19.41 4.04
N GLN A 18 -2.42 -18.36 3.35
CA GLN A 18 -1.09 -17.84 3.63
C GLN A 18 -1.24 -17.05 4.93
N GLN A 19 -1.01 -17.76 6.04
CA GLN A 19 -0.74 -17.14 7.33
C GLN A 19 0.42 -16.17 7.04
N VAL A 20 0.08 -14.89 6.89
CA VAL A 20 1.08 -13.83 6.91
C VAL A 20 1.53 -13.81 8.35
N GLU A 21 2.44 -14.72 8.70
CA GLU A 21 3.28 -14.53 9.85
C GLU A 21 4.01 -13.21 9.55
N ALA A 22 3.52 -12.15 10.16
CA ALA A 22 4.20 -10.88 10.24
C ALA A 22 5.46 -11.12 11.06
N ASN A 23 6.48 -11.70 10.42
CA ASN A 23 7.85 -11.52 10.89
C ASN A 23 8.07 -10.01 10.84
N PRO A 24 8.29 -9.33 11.97
CA PRO A 24 8.59 -7.92 11.95
C PRO A 24 9.93 -7.78 11.23
N SER A 25 9.86 -7.46 9.94
CA SER A 25 10.96 -6.86 9.21
C SER A 25 11.53 -5.72 10.05
N PRO A 26 12.85 -5.48 10.07
CA PRO A 26 13.41 -4.38 10.83
C PRO A 26 12.83 -3.05 10.32
N GLN A 27 11.75 -2.59 10.95
CA GLN A 27 11.14 -1.31 10.63
C GLN A 27 12.12 -0.24 11.06
N LYS A 28 12.44 0.66 10.12
CA LYS A 28 13.30 1.81 10.43
C LYS A 28 12.59 2.64 11.49
N LYS A 29 13.20 2.76 12.68
CA LYS A 29 12.72 3.68 13.71
C LYS A 29 12.86 5.10 13.17
N MET A 30 11.75 5.83 13.13
CA MET A 30 11.68 7.23 12.69
C MET A 30 10.99 8.05 13.76
N THR A 31 11.42 9.30 13.93
CA THR A 31 10.63 10.32 14.62
C THR A 31 9.38 10.68 13.80
N ARG A 32 8.40 11.34 14.42
CA ARG A 32 7.20 11.80 13.72
C ARG A 32 7.55 12.71 12.54
N ASP A 33 8.47 13.65 12.73
CA ASP A 33 8.84 14.61 11.69
C ASP A 33 9.54 13.91 10.51
N GLU A 34 10.45 12.96 10.79
CA GLU A 34 11.09 12.14 9.75
C GLU A 34 10.07 11.29 8.98
N MET A 35 9.06 10.75 9.65
CA MET A 35 7.99 9.98 9.02
C MET A 35 7.17 10.87 8.09
N ILE A 36 6.78 12.06 8.55
CA ILE A 36 6.03 13.04 7.76
C ILE A 36 6.82 13.44 6.51
N ASP A 37 8.11 13.73 6.66
CA ASP A 37 8.96 14.12 5.53
C ASP A 37 9.18 12.97 4.55
N SER A 38 9.31 11.73 5.04
CA SER A 38 9.35 10.53 4.19
C SER A 38 8.07 10.39 3.37
N ILE A 39 6.90 10.56 4.00
CA ILE A 39 5.60 10.46 3.30
C ILE A 39 5.48 11.57 2.25
N ARG A 40 5.83 12.81 2.59
CA ARG A 40 5.85 13.93 1.63
C ARG A 40 6.77 13.65 0.43
N ALA A 41 7.95 13.09 0.68
CA ALA A 41 8.90 12.73 -0.38
C ALA A 41 8.35 11.65 -1.33
N ASP A 42 7.60 10.68 -0.81
CA ASP A 42 6.92 9.68 -1.63
C ASP A 42 5.80 10.30 -2.49
N TYR A 43 4.98 11.21 -1.92
CA TYR A 43 3.97 11.95 -2.67
C TYR A 43 4.56 12.82 -3.79
N ALA A 44 5.74 13.41 -3.58
CA ALA A 44 6.44 14.18 -4.62
C ALA A 44 6.84 13.34 -5.84
N LYS A 45 6.97 12.01 -5.67
CA LYS A 45 7.26 11.04 -6.75
C LYS A 45 5.98 10.43 -7.36
N ASN A 46 4.81 10.93 -6.97
CA ASN A 46 3.52 10.38 -7.39
C ASN A 46 3.36 8.89 -7.05
N TYR A 47 3.95 8.42 -5.94
CA TYR A 47 4.06 6.99 -5.63
C TYR A 47 2.72 6.24 -5.65
N PHE A 48 1.61 6.94 -5.38
CA PHE A 48 0.25 6.39 -5.35
C PHE A 48 -0.27 5.91 -6.71
N VAL A 49 0.31 6.40 -7.81
CA VAL A 49 -0.10 6.06 -9.19
C VAL A 49 1.04 5.50 -10.02
N SER A 50 2.28 5.85 -9.67
CA SER A 50 3.48 5.40 -10.39
C SER A 50 4.09 4.14 -9.77
N GLY A 51 3.88 3.90 -8.48
CA GLY A 51 4.65 2.92 -7.70
C GLY A 51 6.10 3.33 -7.41
N ALA A 52 6.52 4.51 -7.89
CA ALA A 52 7.84 5.05 -7.61
C ALA A 52 7.83 5.79 -6.27
N GLY A 53 8.43 5.18 -5.26
CA GLY A 53 8.58 5.73 -3.91
C GLY A 53 9.50 4.85 -3.08
N GLU A 54 10.17 5.44 -2.11
CA GLU A 54 10.96 4.65 -1.16
C GLU A 54 10.02 3.86 -0.26
N MET A 55 8.95 4.51 0.21
CA MET A 55 7.97 3.96 1.16
C MET A 55 8.62 3.52 2.47
N ALA A 56 9.65 4.25 2.91
CA ALA A 56 10.43 3.90 4.11
C ALA A 56 9.64 4.08 5.42
N ALA A 57 8.60 4.92 5.41
CA ALA A 57 7.69 5.13 6.52
C ALA A 57 6.63 4.00 6.69
N TYR A 58 6.53 3.07 5.73
CA TYR A 58 5.51 2.02 5.72
C TYR A 58 6.10 0.70 6.19
N ALA A 59 5.37 -0.03 7.03
CA ALA A 59 5.70 -1.41 7.36
C ALA A 59 5.62 -2.31 6.11
N GLU A 60 6.37 -3.43 6.10
CA GLU A 60 6.32 -4.36 4.97
C GLU A 60 4.91 -4.94 4.75
N ASP A 61 4.19 -5.20 5.84
CA ASP A 61 2.84 -5.74 5.90
C ASP A 61 1.74 -4.66 5.98
N CYS A 62 2.09 -3.38 5.74
CA CYS A 62 1.16 -2.26 5.79
C CYS A 62 -0.10 -2.53 4.93
N VAL A 63 -1.27 -2.21 5.49
CA VAL A 63 -2.57 -2.34 4.80
C VAL A 63 -2.84 -1.06 4.04
N PHE A 64 -3.00 -1.18 2.72
CA PHE A 64 -3.43 -0.10 1.84
C PHE A 64 -4.90 -0.31 1.49
N ALA A 65 -5.70 0.73 1.67
CA ALA A 65 -7.14 0.68 1.45
C ALA A 65 -7.65 1.94 0.74
N ASP A 66 -8.60 1.72 -0.16
CA ASP A 66 -9.47 2.74 -0.75
C ASP A 66 -10.95 2.32 -0.53
N PRO A 67 -11.96 3.12 -0.90
CA PRO A 67 -13.36 2.79 -0.68
C PRO A 67 -13.86 1.47 -1.33
N PHE A 68 -13.10 0.91 -2.27
CA PHE A 68 -13.47 -0.27 -3.05
C PHE A 68 -12.66 -1.51 -2.67
N VAL A 69 -11.40 -1.36 -2.24
CA VAL A 69 -10.52 -2.49 -1.93
C VAL A 69 -9.55 -2.20 -0.80
N ALA A 70 -9.21 -3.23 -0.03
CA ALA A 70 -8.11 -3.22 0.93
C ALA A 70 -7.20 -4.43 0.73
N PHE A 71 -5.89 -4.23 0.81
CA PHE A 71 -4.91 -5.32 0.75
C PHE A 71 -3.65 -5.01 1.57
N PRO A 72 -3.05 -6.02 2.22
CA PRO A 72 -1.77 -5.87 2.90
C PRO A 72 -0.60 -5.97 1.91
N GLY A 73 0.51 -5.32 2.28
CA GLY A 73 1.83 -5.53 1.70
C GLY A 73 2.33 -4.36 0.86
N THR A 74 3.43 -3.72 1.30
CA THR A 74 4.09 -2.60 0.58
C THR A 74 4.65 -3.04 -0.77
N LYS A 75 5.17 -4.27 -0.87
CA LYS A 75 5.62 -4.83 -2.15
C LYS A 75 4.47 -5.02 -3.14
N ARG A 76 3.33 -5.53 -2.65
CA ARG A 76 2.12 -5.73 -3.45
C ARG A 76 1.55 -4.39 -3.90
N PHE A 77 1.58 -3.37 -3.03
CA PHE A 77 1.19 -2.01 -3.39
C PHE A 77 1.99 -1.50 -4.58
N LYS A 78 3.34 -1.49 -4.49
CA LYS A 78 4.21 -1.01 -5.59
C LYS A 78 3.93 -1.73 -6.92
N GLN A 79 3.71 -3.05 -6.88
CA GLN A 79 3.36 -3.84 -8.06
C GLN A 79 2.01 -3.42 -8.67
N ASN A 80 0.98 -3.26 -7.83
CA ASN A 80 -0.36 -2.90 -8.29
C ASN A 80 -0.36 -1.52 -8.97
N VAL A 81 0.26 -0.52 -8.35
CA VAL A 81 0.25 0.86 -8.90
C VAL A 81 1.21 1.01 -10.08
N SER A 82 2.32 0.27 -10.16
CA SER A 82 3.19 0.30 -11.35
C SER A 82 2.48 -0.21 -12.61
N ASN A 83 1.55 -1.17 -12.49
CA ASN A 83 0.73 -1.64 -13.60
C ASN A 83 -0.26 -0.56 -14.09
N LEU A 84 -0.68 0.33 -13.19
CA LEU A 84 -1.52 1.50 -13.51
C LEU A 84 -0.68 2.61 -14.17
N GLY A 85 0.55 2.83 -13.69
CA GLY A 85 1.46 3.86 -14.20
C GLY A 85 1.79 3.73 -15.68
N GLY A 86 1.77 2.51 -16.25
CA GLY A 86 1.92 2.31 -17.70
C GLY A 86 0.78 2.88 -18.55
N GLN A 87 -0.43 2.99 -17.97
CA GLN A 87 -1.64 3.50 -18.62
C GLN A 87 -1.87 4.99 -18.36
N MET A 88 -1.37 5.51 -17.23
CA MET A 88 -1.49 6.91 -16.83
C MET A 88 -0.22 7.69 -17.18
N GLN A 89 0.00 7.92 -18.47
CA GLN A 89 1.10 8.74 -18.98
C GLN A 89 0.75 10.23 -18.87
N ASP A 90 1.76 11.09 -18.65
CA ASP A 90 1.62 12.56 -18.59
C ASP A 90 0.65 13.10 -17.52
N ILE A 91 0.50 12.37 -16.41
CA ILE A 91 -0.35 12.83 -15.30
C ILE A 91 0.38 13.83 -14.40
N LYS A 92 -0.33 14.90 -14.02
CA LYS A 92 0.14 15.89 -13.04
C LYS A 92 -0.70 15.78 -11.78
N LEU A 93 -0.12 15.23 -10.72
CA LEU A 93 -0.74 15.27 -9.39
C LEU A 93 -0.28 16.52 -8.65
N LYS A 94 -1.23 17.15 -7.95
CA LYS A 94 -0.94 18.24 -7.03
C LYS A 94 -1.60 17.91 -5.70
N VAL A 95 -0.80 17.75 -4.66
CA VAL A 95 -1.32 17.67 -3.31
C VAL A 95 -1.75 19.08 -2.89
N TYR A 96 -2.99 19.21 -2.45
CA TYR A 96 -3.55 20.51 -2.05
C TYR A 96 -3.28 20.83 -0.59
N ASP A 97 -3.34 19.82 0.28
CA ASP A 97 -3.22 19.98 1.71
C ASP A 97 -2.68 18.70 2.37
N PHE A 98 -1.98 18.86 3.49
CA PHE A 98 -1.54 17.78 4.35
C PHE A 98 -1.97 18.11 5.78
N GLN A 99 -2.81 17.25 6.36
CA GLN A 99 -3.28 17.40 7.73
C GLN A 99 -2.66 16.30 8.59
N PHE A 100 -2.03 16.70 9.69
CA PHE A 100 -1.48 15.77 10.66
C PHE A 100 -2.10 16.06 12.02
N GLU A 101 -2.73 15.05 12.62
CA GLU A 101 -3.24 15.19 13.99
C GLU A 101 -2.09 15.44 14.96
N GLY A 102 -2.28 16.40 15.86
CA GLY A 102 -1.28 16.81 16.86
C GLY A 102 -0.50 18.09 16.54
N ASP A 103 -0.71 18.72 15.38
CA ASP A 103 -0.12 20.03 15.03
C ASP A 103 -0.93 21.22 15.60
N ASN A 104 -1.55 21.05 16.78
CA ASN A 104 -2.10 22.17 17.55
C ASN A 104 -0.95 22.81 18.36
N LYS A 105 -0.23 23.74 17.73
CA LYS A 105 0.54 24.76 18.45
C LYS A 105 -0.21 26.07 18.43
#